data_AF-A0A9E5N302-F1
#
_entry.id   AF-A0A9E5N302-F1
#
_cell.length_a   1.000
_cell.length_b   1.000
_cell.length_c   1.000
_cell.angle_alpha   90.00
_cell.angle_beta   90.00
_cell.angle_gamma   90.00
#
_symmetry.space_group_name_H-M   'P 1'
#
loop_
_entity.id
_entity.type
_entity.pdbx_description
1 polymer ?
#
loop_
_entity_poly.entity_id
_entity_poly.type
_entity_poly.pdbx_seq_one_letter_code
_entity_poly.pdbx_strand_id
1 'polypeptide(L)'
;MQIPLFILIILLILLFLLIPAFRLRSRLIEKETFVVIDGSSFWSSRWGKVKIDGVESPQKGEPEYGEAKRFLSDMLKLRPITITPIRKNRRAGIVARVIVRGEDLAEKIKKIKSP
;
A
#
# COMPACT_ATOMS: atom_id res chain seq x y z
N MET A 1 -31.84 41.10 -20.64
CA MET A 1 -30.68 40.44 -21.25
C MET A 1 -30.99 38.96 -21.38
N GLN A 2 -31.44 38.53 -22.56
CA GLN A 2 -31.69 37.12 -22.84
C GLN A 2 -30.33 36.45 -23.04
N ILE A 3 -29.90 35.60 -22.10
CA ILE A 3 -28.79 34.70 -22.37
C ILE A 3 -29.25 33.85 -23.56
N PRO A 4 -28.56 33.89 -24.71
CA PRO A 4 -28.99 33.11 -25.87
C PRO A 4 -28.97 31.64 -25.45
N LEU A 5 -30.12 30.98 -25.59
CA LEU A 5 -30.36 29.57 -25.22
C LEU A 5 -29.21 28.63 -25.65
N PHE A 6 -28.54 28.98 -26.74
CA PHE A 6 -27.35 28.30 -27.26
C PHE A 6 -26.17 28.24 -26.26
N ILE A 7 -25.89 29.31 -25.51
CA ILE A 7 -24.82 29.33 -24.50
C ILE A 7 -25.16 28.35 -23.36
N LEU A 8 -26.43 28.28 -22.97
CA LEU A 8 -26.90 27.35 -21.94
C LEU A 8 -26.76 25.89 -22.39
N ILE A 9 -27.10 25.60 -23.65
CA ILE A 9 -26.95 24.26 -24.24
C ILE A 9 -25.47 23.85 -24.29
N ILE A 10 -24.58 24.75 -24.72
CA ILE A 10 -23.13 24.48 -24.73
C ILE A 10 -22.61 24.18 -23.33
N LEU A 11 -23.03 24.96 -22.32
CA LEU A 11 -22.60 24.77 -20.93
C LEU A 11 -23.06 23.40 -20.39
N LEU A 12 -24.30 23.00 -20.70
CA LEU A 12 -24.85 21.69 -20.30
C LEU A 12 -24.12 20.52 -20.94
N ILE A 13 -23.78 20.62 -22.23
CA ILE A 13 -22.99 19.60 -22.93
C ILE A 13 -21.59 19.52 -22.32
N LEU A 14 -20.94 20.66 -22.05
CA LEU A 14 -19.63 20.70 -21.42
C LEU A 14 -19.66 20.05 -20.03
N LEU A 15 -20.69 20.33 -19.23
CA LEU A 15 -20.89 19.73 -17.92
C LEU A 15 -21.10 18.22 -18.02
N PHE A 16 -21.90 17.75 -18.98
CA PHE A 16 -22.14 16.33 -19.21
C PHE A 16 -20.86 15.57 -19.60
N LEU A 17 -19.98 16.21 -20.39
CA LEU A 17 -18.68 15.64 -20.76
C LEU A 17 -17.69 15.58 -19.59
N LEU A 18 -17.85 16.42 -18.55
CA LEU A 18 -16.99 16.40 -17.36
C LEU A 18 -17.35 15.30 -16.34
N ILE A 19 -18.60 14.83 -16.32
CA ILE A 19 -19.07 13.75 -15.42
C ILE A 19 -18.28 12.43 -15.58
N PRO A 20 -18.02 11.89 -16.79
CA PRO A 20 -17.27 10.65 -16.94
C PRO A 20 -15.82 10.76 -16.46
N ALA A 21 -15.17 11.92 -16.65
CA ALA A 21 -13.80 12.15 -16.19
C ALA A 21 -13.69 12.03 -14.64
N PHE A 22 -14.72 12.45 -13.91
CA PHE A 22 -14.75 12.33 -12.45
C PHE A 22 -14.98 10.88 -11.97
N ARG A 23 -15.77 10.09 -12.72
CA ARG A 23 -16.03 8.67 -12.40
C ARG A 23 -14.80 7.78 -12.61
N LEU A 24 -13.89 8.14 -13.51
CA LEU A 24 -12.64 7.39 -13.74
C LEU A 24 -11.64 7.53 -12.57
N ARG A 25 -11.64 8.66 -11.85
CA ARG A 25 -10.69 8.90 -10.76
C ARG A 25 -10.93 8.02 -9.53
N SER A 26 -12.18 7.63 -9.25
CA SER A 26 -12.51 6.85 -8.04
C SER A 26 -12.11 5.37 -8.13
N ARG A 27 -11.91 4.82 -9.34
CA ARG A 27 -11.48 3.42 -9.53
C ARG A 27 -9.99 3.20 -9.31
N LEU A 28 -9.17 4.26 -9.26
CA LEU A 28 -7.72 4.15 -9.06
C LEU A 28 -7.31 4.06 -7.57
N ILE A 29 -8.26 4.14 -6.65
CA ILE A 29 -8.02 4.06 -5.20
C ILE A 29 -8.72 2.81 -4.66
N GLU A 30 -8.48 1.65 -5.25
CA GLU A 30 -8.69 0.42 -4.50
C GLU A 30 -7.74 0.46 -3.29
N LYS A 31 -8.31 0.52 -2.09
CA LYS A 31 -7.56 0.57 -0.84
C LYS A 31 -6.84 -0.76 -0.69
N GLU A 32 -5.55 -0.77 -1.02
CA GLU A 32 -4.69 -1.95 -0.88
C GLU A 32 -4.83 -2.54 0.53
N THR A 33 -5.14 -3.82 0.66
CA THR A 33 -5.30 -4.49 1.94
C THR A 33 -4.05 -5.31 2.27
N PHE A 34 -3.72 -5.38 3.56
CA PHE A 34 -2.55 -6.09 4.05
C PHE A 34 -2.94 -7.13 5.11
N VAL A 35 -2.36 -8.32 5.02
CA VAL A 35 -2.51 -9.38 6.02
C VAL A 35 -1.13 -9.83 6.48
N VAL A 36 -0.84 -9.69 7.76
CA VAL A 36 0.49 -10.03 8.30
C VAL A 36 0.64 -11.52 8.52
N ILE A 37 1.72 -12.08 7.98
CA ILE A 37 2.06 -13.51 8.09
C ILE A 37 2.94 -13.68 9.35
N ASP A 38 4.10 -13.03 9.35
CA ASP A 38 5.11 -13.00 10.42
C ASP A 38 5.67 -11.56 10.56
N GLY A 39 6.71 -11.32 11.36
CA GLY A 39 7.28 -9.97 11.56
C GLY A 39 8.14 -9.43 10.40
N SER A 40 8.33 -10.21 9.33
CA SER A 40 9.11 -9.84 8.13
C SER A 40 8.32 -9.98 6.82
N SER A 41 7.15 -10.62 6.87
CA SER A 41 6.37 -10.99 5.69
C SER A 41 4.89 -10.69 5.87
N PHE A 42 4.26 -10.20 4.80
CA PHE A 42 2.83 -9.92 4.74
C PHE A 42 2.28 -10.24 3.35
N TRP A 43 0.95 -10.33 3.25
CA TRP A 43 0.23 -10.42 2.00
C TRP A 43 -0.33 -9.05 1.64
N SER A 44 -0.14 -8.61 0.39
CA SER A 44 -0.76 -7.44 -0.21
C SER A 44 -1.80 -7.88 -1.25
N SER A 45 -2.96 -7.24 -1.27
CA SER A 45 -3.97 -7.49 -2.32
C SER A 45 -3.45 -7.20 -3.74
N ARG A 46 -2.46 -6.31 -3.87
CA ARG A 46 -1.88 -5.90 -5.15
C ARG A 46 -0.66 -6.74 -5.55
N TRP A 47 0.18 -7.10 -4.59
CA TRP A 47 1.49 -7.72 -4.85
C TRP A 47 1.56 -9.20 -4.47
N GLY A 48 0.53 -9.74 -3.81
CA GLY A 48 0.56 -11.08 -3.22
C GLY A 48 1.47 -11.12 -2.00
N LYS A 49 2.21 -12.22 -1.81
CA LYS A 49 3.15 -12.35 -0.69
C LYS A 49 4.36 -11.42 -0.87
N VAL A 50 4.64 -10.63 0.16
CA VAL A 50 5.76 -9.68 0.23
C VAL A 50 6.63 -10.04 1.44
N LYS A 51 7.93 -10.18 1.21
CA LYS A 51 8.96 -10.28 2.25
C LYS A 51 9.78 -8.99 2.27
N ILE A 52 9.98 -8.41 3.44
CA ILE A 52 10.79 -7.21 3.63
C ILE A 52 12.26 -7.58 3.40
N ASP A 53 12.94 -6.82 2.55
CA ASP A 53 14.34 -7.04 2.22
C ASP A 53 15.25 -6.85 3.45
N GLY A 54 16.23 -7.74 3.61
CA GLY A 54 17.23 -7.65 4.68
C GLY A 54 16.68 -7.77 6.11
N VAL A 55 15.45 -8.29 6.29
CA VAL A 55 14.84 -8.51 7.60
C VAL A 55 14.57 -9.99 7.84
N GLU A 56 15.04 -10.48 8.99
CA GLU A 56 14.69 -11.78 9.53
C GLU A 56 13.79 -11.60 10.75
N SER A 57 12.73 -12.39 10.81
CA SER A 57 11.75 -12.39 11.90
C SER A 57 11.66 -13.78 12.51
N PRO A 58 11.37 -13.88 13.82
CA PRO A 58 10.99 -15.14 14.42
C PRO A 58 9.83 -15.80 13.66
N GLN A 59 9.83 -17.13 13.64
CA GLN A 59 8.77 -17.95 13.05
C GLN A 59 7.70 -18.32 14.08
N LYS A 60 6.57 -18.85 13.60
CA LYS A 60 5.49 -19.29 14.48
C LYS A 60 6.01 -20.38 15.44
N GLY A 61 5.94 -20.10 16.74
CA GLY A 61 6.44 -20.98 17.80
C GLY A 61 7.76 -20.53 18.42
N GLU A 62 8.45 -19.58 17.80
CA GLU A 62 9.66 -18.98 18.35
C GLU A 62 9.33 -17.83 19.33
N PRO A 63 10.25 -17.51 20.26
CA PRO A 63 10.13 -16.32 21.10
C PRO A 63 9.89 -15.05 20.28
N GLU A 64 9.17 -14.08 20.85
CA GLU A 64 8.91 -12.76 20.25
C GLU A 64 8.11 -12.76 18.93
N TYR A 65 7.70 -13.91 18.39
CA TYR A 65 6.90 -14.01 17.16
C TYR A 65 5.63 -13.15 17.24
N GLY A 66 4.94 -13.18 18.38
CA GLY A 66 3.72 -12.39 18.59
C GLY A 66 3.97 -10.88 18.54
N GLU A 67 5.10 -10.42 19.09
CA GLU A 67 5.48 -9.01 19.15
C GLU A 67 5.91 -8.52 17.78
N ALA A 68 6.80 -9.26 17.10
CA ALA A 68 7.25 -8.94 15.75
C ALA A 68 6.07 -8.85 14.76
N LYS A 69 5.11 -9.78 14.87
CA LYS A 69 3.89 -9.78 14.05
C LYS A 69 3.00 -8.57 14.34
N ARG A 70 2.80 -8.22 15.61
CA ARG A 70 2.01 -7.03 16.01
C ARG A 70 2.66 -5.75 15.52
N PHE A 71 3.97 -5.61 15.70
CA PHE A 71 4.75 -4.48 15.22
C PHE A 71 4.54 -4.25 13.71
N LEU A 72 4.73 -5.29 12.90
CA LEU A 72 4.53 -5.16 11.46
C LEU A 72 3.07 -4.81 11.11
N SER A 73 2.10 -5.40 11.81
CA SER A 73 0.68 -5.09 11.63
C SER A 73 0.37 -3.62 11.87
N ASP A 74 0.92 -3.04 12.93
CA ASP A 74 0.70 -1.65 13.27
C ASP A 74 1.40 -0.71 12.27
N MET A 75 2.60 -1.06 11.81
CA MET A 75 3.28 -0.29 10.75
C MET A 75 2.48 -0.29 9.45
N LEU A 76 1.90 -1.44 9.05
CA LEU A 76 1.11 -1.53 7.81
C LEU A 76 -0.26 -0.85 7.88
N LYS A 77 -0.72 -0.44 9.06
CA LYS A 77 -1.90 0.44 9.21
C LYS A 77 -1.56 1.90 8.91
N LEU A 78 -0.29 2.30 9.06
CA LEU A 78 0.15 3.66 8.82
C LEU A 78 0.28 3.92 7.31
N ARG A 79 -0.43 4.93 6.82
CA ARG A 79 -0.30 5.42 5.43
C ARG A 79 0.57 6.69 5.39
N PRO A 80 1.24 6.96 4.25
CA PRO A 80 1.33 6.14 3.03
C PRO A 80 2.32 4.97 3.14
N ILE A 81 2.14 3.95 2.29
CA ILE A 81 3.04 2.79 2.17
C ILE A 81 3.50 2.69 0.72
N THR A 82 4.80 2.55 0.52
CA THR A 82 5.42 2.34 -0.79
C THR A 82 6.16 1.02 -0.78
N ILE A 83 5.82 0.14 -1.71
CA ILE A 83 6.44 -1.17 -1.88
C ILE A 83 7.22 -1.15 -3.19
N THR A 84 8.54 -1.31 -3.10
CA THR A 84 9.43 -1.35 -4.26
C THR A 84 10.00 -2.77 -4.39
N PRO A 85 9.55 -3.58 -5.37
CA PRO A 85 10.05 -4.94 -5.54
C PRO A 85 11.53 -4.91 -5.94
N ILE A 86 12.35 -5.69 -5.23
CA ILE A 86 13.79 -5.86 -5.53
C ILE A 86 13.99 -7.17 -6.27
N ARG A 87 13.34 -8.25 -5.82
CA ARG A 87 13.47 -9.58 -6.41
C ARG A 87 12.15 -10.32 -6.39
N LYS A 88 11.84 -11.03 -7.48
CA LYS A 88 10.71 -11.96 -7.54
C LYS A 88 11.17 -13.38 -7.24
N ASN A 89 10.51 -14.06 -6.31
CA ASN A 89 10.74 -15.46 -6.02
C ASN A 89 9.57 -16.28 -6.62
N ARG A 90 9.89 -17.24 -7.50
CA ARG A 90 8.89 -18.01 -8.27
C ARG A 90 7.85 -18.72 -7.41
N ARG A 91 8.16 -19.05 -6.15
CA ARG A 91 7.23 -19.74 -5.22
C ARG A 91 6.86 -18.95 -3.96
N ALA A 92 7.65 -17.94 -3.59
CA ALA A 92 7.53 -17.30 -2.27
C ALA A 92 7.01 -15.86 -2.30
N GLY A 93 6.66 -15.33 -3.48
CA GLY A 93 6.22 -13.94 -3.65
C GLY A 93 7.35 -13.00 -4.04
N ILE A 94 7.27 -11.73 -3.65
CA ILE A 94 8.30 -10.73 -3.89
C ILE A 94 9.12 -10.44 -2.62
N VAL A 95 10.41 -10.16 -2.80
CA VAL A 95 11.24 -9.48 -1.82
C VAL A 95 11.26 -8.01 -2.20
N ALA A 96 10.91 -7.13 -1.26
CA ALA A 96 10.70 -5.72 -1.54
C ALA A 96 11.28 -4.83 -0.44
N ARG A 97 11.69 -3.63 -0.84
CA ARG A 97 11.87 -2.50 0.08
C ARG A 97 10.51 -1.93 0.41
N VAL A 98 10.23 -1.75 1.70
CA VAL A 98 8.93 -1.27 2.19
C VAL A 98 9.16 0.02 2.96
N ILE A 99 8.60 1.10 2.44
CA ILE A 99 8.68 2.43 3.03
C ILE A 99 7.32 2.78 3.63
N VAL A 100 7.28 3.10 4.92
CA VAL A 100 6.07 3.50 5.65
C VAL A 100 6.27 4.93 6.13
N ARG A 101 5.40 5.86 5.69
CA ARG A 101 5.51 7.29 6.02
C ARG A 101 6.89 7.92 5.74
N GLY A 102 7.58 7.44 4.71
CA GLY A 102 8.91 7.92 4.34
C GLY A 102 10.07 7.22 5.07
N GLU A 103 9.80 6.31 6.01
CA GLU A 103 10.83 5.54 6.71
C GLU A 103 10.98 4.14 6.12
N ASP A 104 12.22 3.68 5.93
CA ASP A 104 12.50 2.30 5.54
C ASP A 104 12.22 1.37 6.74
N LEU A 105 11.28 0.45 6.54
CA LEU A 105 10.84 -0.48 7.57
C LEU A 105 11.95 -1.44 8.00
N ALA A 106 12.86 -1.82 7.08
CA ALA A 106 13.99 -2.67 7.41
C ALA A 106 14.96 -1.99 8.39
N GLU A 107 15.23 -0.71 8.18
CA GLU A 107 16.06 0.08 9.10
C GLU A 107 15.38 0.24 10.45
N LYS A 108 14.07 0.49 10.46
CA LYS A 108 13.29 0.64 11.70
C LYS A 108 13.32 -0.63 12.54
N ILE A 109 13.17 -1.80 11.92
CA ILE A 109 13.25 -3.09 12.62
C ILE A 109 14.66 -3.34 13.17
N LYS A 110 15.71 -3.01 12.39
CA LYS A 110 17.10 -3.17 12.85
C LYS A 110 17.41 -2.31 14.08
N LYS A 111 16.93 -1.05 14.12
CA LYS A 111 17.10 -0.17 15.28
C LYS A 111 16.46 -0.71 16.56
N ILE A 112 15.34 -1.41 16.45
CA ILE A 112 14.66 -2.00 17.61
C ILE A 112 15.43 -3.23 18.14
N LYS A 113 16.09 -3.98 17.26
CA LYS A 113 16.90 -5.14 17.64
C LYS A 113 18.29 -4.78 18.20
N SER A 114 18.73 -3.53 18.06
CA SER A 114 20.01 -3.05 18.59
C SER A 114 19.76 -2.05 19.72
N PRO A 115 19.51 -2.53 20.96
CA PRO A 115 19.50 -1.66 22.13
C PRO A 115 20.90 -1.08 22.43
#